data_AF-A0A1V5FS75-F1
#
_entry.id   AF-A0A1V5FS75-F1
#
_cell.length_a   1.000
_cell.length_b   1.000
_cell.length_c   1.000
_cell.angle_alpha   90.00
_cell.angle_beta   90.00
_cell.angle_gamma   90.00
#
_symmetry.space_group_name_H-M   'P 1'
#
loop_
_entity.id
_entity.type
_entity.pdbx_description
1 polymer ?
#
loop_
_entity_poly.entity_id
_entity_poly.type
_entity_poly.pdbx_seq_one_letter_code
_entity_poly.pdbx_strand_id
1 'polypeptide(L)'
;MNVNDFLSFRTMITPTLIRFLFLAGVALSVLVGLFMVGAGMFSSWGGGGTIFAGLLWIVFGPLLVRLYCELMIVIFSINDHLLSVRDSLGKSRQE
;
A
#
# COMPACT_ATOMS: atom_id res chain seq x y z
N MET A 1 -28.58 6.25 -2.96
CA MET A 1 -27.54 6.31 -1.90
C MET A 1 -26.62 7.47 -2.26
N ASN A 2 -26.57 8.49 -1.39
CA ASN A 2 -26.06 9.81 -1.74
C ASN A 2 -24.54 9.86 -1.57
N VAL A 3 -23.83 10.30 -2.61
CA VAL A 3 -22.34 10.36 -2.68
C VAL A 3 -21.75 11.35 -1.66
N ASN A 4 -22.58 12.23 -1.11
CA ASN A 4 -22.21 13.22 -0.09
C ASN A 4 -21.81 12.60 1.26
N ASP A 5 -22.27 11.39 1.59
CA ASP A 5 -21.89 10.72 2.85
C ASP A 5 -20.52 10.02 2.73
N PHE A 6 -20.14 9.58 1.51
CA PHE A 6 -18.80 9.06 1.20
C PHE A 6 -17.71 10.13 1.29
N LEU A 7 -18.06 11.41 1.28
CA LEU A 7 -17.14 12.54 1.48
C LEU A 7 -17.17 13.07 2.90
N SER A 8 -17.97 12.47 3.80
CA SER A 8 -17.87 12.75 5.22
C SER A 8 -16.57 12.16 5.74
N PHE A 9 -15.54 13.01 5.78
CA PHE A 9 -14.16 12.85 6.29
C PHE A 9 -14.03 12.28 7.71
N ARG A 10 -15.12 11.74 8.28
CA ARG A 10 -15.25 11.23 9.64
C ARG A 10 -15.01 9.72 9.74
N THR A 11 -15.02 9.01 8.63
CA THR A 11 -14.61 7.60 8.57
C THR A 11 -13.36 7.52 7.71
N MET A 12 -12.28 6.97 8.26
CA MET A 12 -11.04 6.80 7.53
C MET A 12 -11.24 5.85 6.33
N ILE A 13 -11.57 6.41 5.15
CA ILE A 13 -11.63 5.69 3.88
C ILE A 13 -10.22 5.26 3.46
N THR A 14 -9.22 6.06 3.85
CA THR A 14 -7.81 5.87 3.50
C THR A 14 -7.26 4.47 3.83
N PRO A 15 -7.39 3.89 5.04
CA PRO A 15 -6.91 2.53 5.31
C PRO A 15 -7.56 1.47 4.43
N THR A 16 -8.84 1.61 4.11
CA THR A 16 -9.55 0.68 3.20
C THR A 16 -9.02 0.81 1.76
N LEU A 17 -8.79 2.04 1.29
CA LEU A 17 -8.19 2.31 -0.02
C LEU A 17 -6.76 1.74 -0.13
N ILE A 18 -5.94 1.95 0.90
CA ILE A 18 -4.57 1.44 0.97
C ILE A 18 -4.55 -0.10 0.90
N ARG A 19 -5.52 -0.78 1.52
CA ARG A 19 -5.64 -2.25 1.45
C ARG A 19 -5.87 -2.76 0.03
N PHE A 20 -6.69 -2.07 -0.77
CA PHE A 20 -6.87 -2.41 -2.19
C PHE A 20 -5.59 -2.12 -3.00
N LEU A 21 -4.92 -0.99 -2.75
CA LEU A 21 -3.64 -0.67 -3.37
C LEU A 21 -2.54 -1.69 -3.04
N PHE A 22 -2.50 -2.21 -1.81
CA PHE A 22 -1.57 -3.26 -1.40
C PHE A 22 -1.76 -4.52 -2.25
N LEU A 23 -3.00 -5.01 -2.36
CA LEU A 23 -3.29 -6.20 -3.13
C LEU A 23 -2.90 -6.02 -4.61
N ALA A 24 -3.23 -4.86 -5.19
CA ALA A 24 -2.83 -4.51 -6.55
C ALA A 24 -1.30 -4.41 -6.70
N GLY A 25 -0.62 -3.78 -5.75
CA GLY A 25 0.84 -3.62 -5.76
C GLY A 25 1.58 -4.95 -5.64
N VAL A 26 1.11 -5.86 -4.79
CA VAL A 26 1.65 -7.23 -4.70
C VAL A 26 1.42 -7.97 -6.01
N ALA A 27 0.21 -7.95 -6.57
CA ALA A 27 -0.09 -8.59 -7.85
C ALA A 27 0.80 -8.04 -8.97
N LEU A 28 0.99 -6.73 -9.02
CA LEU A 28 1.86 -6.07 -10.00
C LEU A 28 3.33 -6.43 -9.80
N SER A 29 3.81 -6.52 -8.55
CA SER A 29 5.19 -6.92 -8.25
C SER A 29 5.49 -8.34 -8.74
N VAL A 30 4.54 -9.27 -8.57
CA VAL A 30 4.66 -10.65 -9.06
C VAL A 30 4.61 -10.68 -10.59
N LEU A 31 3.70 -9.92 -11.21
CA LEU A 31 3.61 -9.80 -12.67
C LEU A 31 4.90 -9.25 -13.29
N VAL A 32 5.43 -8.17 -12.73
CA VAL A 32 6.70 -7.56 -13.19
C VAL A 32 7.86 -8.53 -13.02
N GLY A 33 7.95 -9.20 -11.87
CA GLY A 33 9.00 -10.18 -11.64
C GLY A 33 8.93 -11.37 -12.61
N LEU A 34 7.72 -11.89 -12.87
CA LEU A 34 7.51 -12.97 -13.84
C LEU A 34 7.82 -12.52 -15.26
N PHE A 35 7.47 -11.28 -15.61
CA PHE A 35 7.80 -10.68 -16.91
C PHE A 35 9.32 -10.53 -17.09
N MET A 36 10.04 -10.09 -16.06
CA MET A 36 11.51 -9.99 -16.10
C MET A 36 12.19 -11.35 -16.28
N VAL A 37 11.68 -12.39 -15.60
CA VAL A 37 12.17 -13.76 -15.78
C VAL A 37 11.90 -14.25 -17.20
N GLY A 38 10.67 -14.07 -17.71
CA GLY A 38 10.31 -14.43 -19.08
C GLY A 38 11.18 -13.71 -20.12
N ALA A 39 11.33 -12.40 -20.00
CA ALA A 39 12.17 -11.59 -20.88
C ALA A 39 13.65 -12.02 -20.82
N GLY A 40 14.15 -12.41 -19.65
CA GLY A 40 15.49 -12.96 -19.49
C GLY A 40 15.68 -14.32 -20.15
N MET A 41 14.65 -15.16 -20.21
CA MET A 41 14.70 -16.46 -20.91
C MET A 41 14.72 -16.33 -22.43
N PHE A 42 14.04 -15.32 -23.00
CA PHE A 42 14.04 -15.04 -24.44
C PHE A 42 15.26 -14.23 -24.91
N SER A 43 16.11 -13.79 -23.98
CA SER A 43 17.34 -13.06 -24.29
C SER A 43 18.44 -14.01 -24.80
N SER A 44 18.83 -13.85 -26.06
CA SER A 44 19.85 -14.69 -26.74
C SER A 44 21.27 -14.46 -26.22
N TRP A 45 21.55 -13.33 -25.54
CA TRP A 45 22.87 -13.01 -25.00
C TRP A 45 22.74 -12.34 -23.63
N GLY A 46 23.19 -13.01 -22.56
CA GLY A 46 23.30 -12.41 -21.22
C GLY A 46 22.05 -12.43 -20.33
N GLY A 47 21.01 -13.21 -20.65
CA GLY A 47 19.74 -13.26 -19.90
C GLY A 47 19.80 -13.72 -18.43
N GLY A 48 20.91 -14.32 -17.98
CA GLY A 48 21.05 -14.79 -16.60
C GLY A 48 20.92 -13.69 -15.55
N GLY A 49 21.42 -12.48 -15.82
CA GLY A 49 21.33 -11.35 -14.90
C GLY A 49 19.90 -10.84 -14.71
N THR A 50 19.12 -10.77 -15.80
CA THR A 50 17.71 -10.35 -15.77
C THR A 50 16.82 -11.38 -15.07
N ILE A 51 17.10 -12.67 -15.24
CA ILE A 51 16.40 -13.74 -14.53
C ILE A 51 16.67 -13.63 -13.02
N PHE A 52 17.93 -13.45 -12.62
CA PHE A 52 18.31 -13.34 -11.21
C PHE A 52 17.68 -12.09 -10.57
N ALA A 53 17.70 -10.95 -11.27
CA ALA A 53 17.04 -9.73 -10.84
C ALA A 53 15.52 -9.91 -10.71
N GLY A 54 14.88 -10.59 -11.68
CA GLY A 54 13.44 -10.89 -11.63
C GLY A 54 13.07 -11.78 -10.45
N LEU A 55 13.88 -12.81 -10.15
CA LEU A 55 13.68 -13.68 -8.99
C LEU A 55 13.83 -12.92 -7.67
N LEU A 56 14.86 -12.06 -7.58
CA LEU A 56 15.06 -11.20 -6.42
C LEU A 56 13.87 -10.24 -6.23
N TRP A 57 13.35 -9.68 -7.32
CA TRP A 57 12.22 -8.78 -7.32
C TRP A 57 10.91 -9.44 -6.89
N ILE A 58 10.67 -10.71 -7.24
CA ILE A 58 9.49 -11.46 -6.78
C ILE A 58 9.46 -11.58 -5.26
N VAL A 59 10.63 -11.68 -4.62
CA VAL A 59 10.72 -11.81 -3.15
C VAL A 59 10.73 -10.43 -2.48
N PHE A 60 11.57 -9.50 -2.97
CA PHE A 60 11.72 -8.18 -2.37
C PHE A 60 10.57 -7.21 -2.70
N GLY A 61 9.94 -7.35 -3.87
CA GLY A 61 8.87 -6.47 -4.34
C GLY A 61 7.65 -6.46 -3.40
N PRO A 62 7.05 -7.62 -3.08
CA PRO A 62 5.96 -7.71 -2.10
C PRO A 62 6.38 -7.23 -0.70
N LEU A 63 7.64 -7.46 -0.33
CA LEU A 63 8.18 -7.09 0.99
C LEU A 63 8.29 -5.57 1.13
N LEU A 64 8.78 -4.89 0.09
CA LEU A 64 8.82 -3.42 0.00
C LEU A 64 7.41 -2.82 -0.03
N VAL A 65 6.51 -3.38 -0.83
CA VAL A 65 5.10 -2.94 -0.88
C VAL A 65 4.45 -3.06 0.50
N ARG A 66 4.70 -4.15 1.24
CA ARG A 66 4.20 -4.34 2.60
C ARG A 66 4.75 -3.30 3.56
N LEU A 67 6.06 -3.07 3.54
CA LEU A 67 6.73 -2.07 4.40
C LEU A 67 6.17 -0.65 4.16
N TYR A 68 6.03 -0.26 2.90
CA TYR A 68 5.52 1.07 2.54
C TYR A 68 4.06 1.25 2.94
N CYS A 69 3.25 0.20 2.73
CA CYS A 69 1.84 0.18 3.06
C CYS A 69 1.60 0.25 4.58
N GLU A 70 2.38 -0.49 5.37
CA GLU A 70 2.36 -0.47 6.83
C GLU A 70 2.69 0.93 7.36
N LEU A 71 3.76 1.56 6.84
CA LEU A 71 4.13 2.93 7.22
C LEU A 71 3.01 3.94 6.92
N MET A 72 2.39 3.84 5.74
CA MET A 72 1.29 4.72 5.35
C MET A 72 0.08 4.57 6.28
N ILE A 73 -0.33 3.35 6.60
CA ILE A 73 -1.45 3.08 7.52
C ILE A 73 -1.13 3.62 8.92
N VAL A 74 0.09 3.40 9.42
CA VAL A 74 0.51 3.88 10.75
C VAL A 74 0.42 5.39 10.86
N ILE A 75 0.90 6.14 9.86
CA ILE A 75 0.85 7.61 9.87
C ILE A 75 -0.61 8.11 9.88
N PHE A 76 -1.46 7.49 9.05
CA PHE A 76 -2.88 7.83 9.06
C PHE A 76 -3.53 7.49 10.41
N SER A 77 -3.29 6.30 10.96
CA SER A 77 -3.81 5.88 12.27
C SER A 77 -3.46 6.89 13.38
N ILE A 78 -2.22 7.38 13.42
CA ILE A 78 -1.78 8.39 14.40
C ILE A 78 -2.62 9.68 14.28
N ASN A 79 -2.91 10.10 13.05
CA ASN A 79 -3.71 11.30 12.80
C ASN A 79 -5.15 11.15 13.31
N ASP A 80 -5.77 9.97 13.13
CA ASP A 80 -7.11 9.70 13.68
C ASP A 80 -7.12 9.76 15.22
N HIS A 81 -6.11 9.16 15.85
CA HIS A 81 -6.00 9.17 17.31
C HIS A 81 -5.89 10.61 17.85
N LEU A 82 -5.10 11.47 17.22
CA LEU A 82 -4.98 12.89 17.59
C LEU A 82 -6.29 13.65 17.40
N LEU A 83 -7.02 13.39 16.31
CA LEU A 83 -8.34 13.96 16.05
C LEU A 83 -9.35 13.58 17.14
N SER A 84 -9.35 12.32 17.58
CA SER A 84 -10.27 11.82 18.62
C SER A 84 -10.03 12.43 20.01
N VAL A 85 -8.75 12.67 20.38
CA VAL A 85 -8.38 13.30 21.65
C VAL A 85 -8.80 14.77 21.67
N ARG A 86 -8.62 15.48 20.56
CA ARG A 86 -9.07 16.88 20.42
C ARG A 86 -10.58 17.02 20.61
N ASP A 87 -11.36 16.13 20.01
CA ASP A 87 -12.83 16.15 20.11
C ASP A 87 -13.30 15.86 21.55
N SER A 88 -12.60 14.95 22.24
CA SER A 88 -12.86 14.60 23.65
C SER A 88 -12.59 15.77 24.61
N LEU A 89 -11.52 16.54 24.40
CA LEU A 89 -11.16 17.72 25.19
C LEU A 89 -12.07 18.93 24.92
N GLY A 90 -12.60 19.06 23.70
CA GLY A 90 -13.58 20.09 23.35
C GLY A 90 -14.91 19.91 24.08
N LYS A 91 -15.30 18.66 24.30
CA LYS A 91 -16.56 18.30 24.97
C LYS A 91 -16.53 18.57 26.47
N SER A 92 -15.40 18.29 27.15
CA SER A 92 -15.23 18.53 28.59
C SER A 92 -15.10 20.01 29.01
N ARG A 93 -14.97 20.94 28.06
CA ARG A 93 -14.94 22.40 28.32
C ARG A 93 -16.31 23.05 28.17
N GLN A 94 -17.31 22.33 27.66
CA GLN A 94 -18.68 22.80 27.53
C GLN A 94 -19.61 22.28 28.65
N GLU A 95 -19.06 21.50 29.58
CA GLU A 95 -19.71 21.07 30.84
C GLU A 95 -19.19 21.88 32.02
#